data_AF-A0A1G2KKU0-F1
#
_entry.id   AF-A0A1G2KKU0-F1
#
_cell.length_a   1.000
_cell.length_b   1.000
_cell.length_c   1.000
_cell.angle_alpha   90.00
_cell.angle_beta   90.00
_cell.angle_gamma   90.00
#
_symmetry.space_group_name_H-M   'P 1'
#
loop_
_entity.id
_entity.type
_entity.pdbx_description
1 polymer ?
#
loop_
_entity_poly.entity_id
_entity_poly.type
_entity_poly.pdbx_seq_one_letter_code
_entity_poly.pdbx_strand_id
1 'polypeptide(L)'
;MKNTKGFTLIELVMVILVLGILAIMAIPKFTNLTVSANNAAEQGVVGAVRAGIATYIAANNGTLPPNLDTAAVGACTDLNICFGTVLTDGVAGGGWSKATATTYTQLGNNTSTYTHTVGTGAFLCTATCP
;
A
#
# COMPACT_ATOMS: atom_id res chain seq x y z
N MET A 1 -51.04 0.44 33.48
CA MET A 1 -49.77 0.77 34.17
C MET A 1 -48.63 0.19 33.34
N LYS A 2 -47.77 1.04 32.78
CA LYS A 2 -46.65 0.60 31.91
C LYS A 2 -45.49 0.18 32.80
N ASN A 3 -45.11 -1.10 32.72
CA ASN A 3 -44.05 -1.70 33.51
C ASN A 3 -42.70 -1.38 32.85
N THR A 4 -42.10 -0.23 33.18
CA THR A 4 -40.74 0.11 32.75
C THR A 4 -39.75 -0.75 33.52
N LYS A 5 -39.33 -1.87 32.91
CA LYS A 5 -38.20 -2.67 33.38
C LYS A 5 -36.92 -1.87 33.06
N GLY A 6 -36.24 -1.39 34.10
CA GLY A 6 -34.90 -0.82 33.98
C GLY A 6 -33.86 -1.92 33.75
N PHE A 7 -32.79 -1.60 33.03
CA PHE A 7 -31.63 -2.47 32.85
C PHE A 7 -30.95 -2.71 34.20
N THR A 8 -30.55 -3.93 34.51
CA THR A 8 -29.83 -4.22 35.76
C THR A 8 -28.36 -3.80 35.64
N LEU A 9 -27.76 -3.34 36.74
CA LEU A 9 -26.31 -3.04 36.76
C LEU A 9 -25.48 -4.28 36.42
N ILE A 10 -25.94 -5.46 36.85
CA ILE A 10 -25.25 -6.72 36.56
C ILE A 10 -25.29 -7.09 35.07
N GLU A 11 -26.39 -6.81 34.36
CA GLU A 11 -26.45 -7.01 32.90
C GLU A 11 -25.45 -6.10 32.18
N LEU A 12 -25.37 -4.84 32.58
CA LEU A 12 -24.41 -3.92 31.96
C LEU A 12 -22.97 -4.37 32.19
N VAL A 13 -22.64 -4.81 33.41
CA VAL A 13 -21.30 -5.32 33.77
C VAL A 13 -20.99 -6.61 33.03
N MET A 14 -21.92 -7.57 32.94
CA MET A 14 -21.70 -8.82 32.20
C MET A 14 -21.43 -8.56 30.71
N VAL A 15 -22.17 -7.63 30.09
CA VAL A 15 -22.02 -7.28 28.67
C VAL A 15 -20.63 -6.71 28.38
N ILE A 16 -20.16 -5.73 29.16
CA ILE A 16 -18.82 -5.16 28.94
C ILE A 16 -17.71 -6.18 29.22
N LEU A 17 -17.93 -7.13 30.12
CA LEU A 17 -17.00 -8.23 30.41
C LEU A 17 -16.84 -9.15 29.20
N VAL A 18 -17.96 -9.57 28.59
CA VAL A 18 -17.96 -10.39 27.37
C VAL A 18 -17.34 -9.63 26.20
N LEU A 19 -17.71 -8.36 26.00
CA LEU A 19 -17.12 -7.52 24.95
C LEU A 19 -15.60 -7.33 25.15
N GLY A 20 -15.13 -7.23 26.40
CA GLY A 20 -13.71 -7.15 26.72
C GLY A 20 -12.91 -8.39 26.30
N ILE A 21 -13.44 -9.59 26.57
CA ILE A 21 -12.79 -10.86 26.16
C ILE A 21 -12.75 -10.98 24.63
N LEU A 22 -13.87 -10.67 23.97
CA LEU A 22 -13.95 -10.72 22.51
C LEU A 22 -12.99 -9.73 21.84
N ALA A 23 -12.82 -8.53 22.40
CA ALA A 23 -11.91 -7.51 21.88
C ALA A 23 -10.44 -7.98 21.94
N ILE A 24 -10.00 -8.57 23.07
CA ILE A 24 -8.62 -9.06 23.23
C ILE A 24 -8.28 -10.15 22.20
N MET A 25 -9.20 -11.08 21.94
CA MET A 25 -9.01 -12.13 20.93
C MET A 25 -8.94 -11.57 19.50
N ALA A 26 -9.66 -10.48 19.23
CA ALA A 26 -9.76 -9.91 17.89
C ALA A 26 -8.54 -9.07 17.48
N ILE A 27 -7.94 -8.33 18.41
CA ILE A 27 -6.78 -7.45 18.15
C ILE A 27 -5.65 -8.13 17.37
N PRO A 28 -5.07 -9.29 17.78
CA PRO A 28 -3.95 -9.89 17.07
C PRO A 28 -4.32 -10.37 15.67
N LYS A 29 -5.59 -10.70 15.42
CA LYS A 29 -6.05 -11.06 14.08
C LYS A 29 -6.14 -9.83 13.18
N PHE A 30 -6.67 -8.73 13.69
CA PHE A 30 -6.80 -7.48 12.93
C PHE A 30 -5.45 -6.89 12.55
N THR A 31 -4.44 -6.90 13.44
CA THR A 31 -3.10 -6.39 13.12
C THR A 31 -2.44 -7.19 12.00
N ASN A 32 -2.50 -8.52 12.06
CA ASN A 32 -1.95 -9.39 11.00
C ASN A 32 -2.65 -9.17 9.65
N LEU A 33 -3.98 -9.00 9.64
CA LEU A 33 -4.73 -8.70 8.42
C LEU A 33 -4.31 -7.37 7.78
N THR A 34 -4.11 -6.32 8.58
CA THR A 34 -3.61 -5.03 8.07
C THR A 34 -2.21 -5.18 7.47
N VAL A 35 -1.34 -6.00 8.08
CA VAL A 35 -0.01 -6.28 7.52
C VAL A 35 -0.08 -6.98 6.17
N SER A 36 -0.84 -8.08 6.08
CA SER A 36 -1.02 -8.79 4.82
C SER A 36 -1.70 -7.93 3.75
N ALA A 37 -2.65 -7.07 4.12
CA ALA A 37 -3.32 -6.16 3.20
C ALA A 37 -2.35 -5.12 2.63
N ASN A 38 -1.50 -4.52 3.47
CA ASN A 38 -0.49 -3.55 3.02
C ASN A 38 0.55 -4.20 2.09
N ASN A 39 1.04 -5.40 2.43
CA ASN A 39 1.99 -6.13 1.59
C ASN A 39 1.35 -6.55 0.25
N ALA A 40 0.08 -6.95 0.25
CA ALA A 40 -0.65 -7.28 -0.98
C ALA A 40 -0.87 -6.04 -1.87
N ALA A 41 -1.22 -4.88 -1.28
CA ALA A 41 -1.35 -3.63 -2.00
C ALA A 41 -0.02 -3.20 -2.62
N GLU A 42 1.08 -3.30 -1.87
CA GLU A 42 2.43 -3.05 -2.36
C GLU A 42 2.78 -3.94 -3.54
N GLN A 43 2.64 -5.26 -3.41
CA GLN A 43 2.91 -6.21 -4.49
C GLN A 43 2.02 -5.97 -5.71
N GLY A 44 0.77 -5.52 -5.50
CA GLY A 44 -0.13 -5.12 -6.58
C GLY A 44 0.43 -3.97 -7.41
N VAL A 45 0.91 -2.90 -6.76
CA VAL A 45 1.54 -1.76 -7.45
C VAL A 45 2.84 -2.18 -8.14
N VAL A 46 3.71 -2.94 -7.45
CA VAL A 46 4.97 -3.42 -8.04
C VAL A 46 4.73 -4.28 -9.28
N GLY A 47 3.75 -5.18 -9.21
CA GLY A 47 3.33 -6.02 -10.33
C GLY A 47 2.80 -5.18 -11.50
N ALA A 48 1.96 -4.19 -11.21
CA ALA A 48 1.44 -3.25 -12.21
C ALA A 48 2.57 -2.47 -12.89
N VAL A 49 3.52 -1.93 -12.11
CA VAL A 49 4.67 -1.18 -12.66
C VAL A 49 5.51 -2.07 -13.57
N ARG A 50 5.81 -3.31 -13.17
CA ARG A 50 6.57 -4.26 -14.02
C ARG A 50 5.83 -4.59 -15.31
N ALA A 51 4.52 -4.82 -15.23
CA ALA A 51 3.68 -5.04 -16.41
C ALA A 51 3.61 -3.78 -17.31
N GLY A 52 3.55 -2.60 -16.71
CA GLY A 52 3.60 -1.31 -17.38
C GLY A 52 4.90 -1.09 -18.14
N ILE A 53 6.05 -1.42 -17.53
CA ILE A 53 7.36 -1.41 -18.20
C ILE A 53 7.36 -2.35 -19.40
N ALA A 54 6.88 -3.59 -19.24
CA ALA A 54 6.79 -4.55 -20.35
C ALA A 54 5.90 -4.04 -21.50
N THR A 55 4.77 -3.40 -21.16
CA THR A 55 3.86 -2.79 -22.13
C THR A 55 4.50 -1.61 -22.85
N TYR A 56 5.24 -0.76 -22.12
CA TYR A 56 5.99 0.35 -22.70
C TYR A 56 7.02 -0.15 -23.71
N ILE A 57 7.78 -1.19 -23.37
CA ILE A 57 8.77 -1.81 -24.27
C ILE A 57 8.09 -2.32 -25.54
N ALA A 58 6.95 -2.99 -25.41
CA ALA A 58 6.18 -3.50 -26.55
C ALA A 58 5.67 -2.37 -27.45
N ALA A 59 5.22 -1.26 -26.88
CA ALA A 59 4.73 -0.09 -27.62
C ALA A 59 5.85 0.72 -28.28
N ASN A 60 7.08 0.68 -27.74
CA ASN A 60 8.22 1.49 -28.19
C ASN A 60 9.32 0.65 -28.86
N ASN A 61 8.92 -0.39 -29.62
CA ASN A 61 9.84 -1.20 -30.44
C ASN A 61 11.05 -1.77 -29.67
N GLY A 62 10.86 -2.20 -28.42
CA GLY A 62 11.94 -2.75 -27.59
C GLY A 62 12.69 -1.70 -26.76
N THR A 63 12.34 -0.42 -26.86
CA THR A 63 12.99 0.66 -26.10
C THR A 63 12.55 0.65 -24.66
N LEU A 64 13.50 0.67 -23.74
CA LEU A 64 13.25 0.73 -22.31
C LEU A 64 12.82 2.15 -21.89
N PRO A 65 11.90 2.28 -20.91
CA PRO A 65 11.53 3.58 -20.40
C PRO A 65 12.73 4.21 -19.68
N PRO A 66 13.18 5.42 -20.06
CA PRO A 66 14.31 6.07 -19.39
C PRO A 66 13.97 6.47 -17.95
N ASN A 67 12.71 6.79 -17.69
CA ASN A 67 12.14 7.09 -16.38
C ASN A 67 10.75 6.46 -16.27
N LEU A 68 10.31 6.14 -15.05
CA LEU A 68 8.96 5.59 -14.81
C LEU A 68 7.89 6.67 -14.65
N ASP A 69 8.31 7.93 -14.44
CA ASP A 69 7.43 9.09 -14.34
C ASP A 69 8.22 10.40 -14.49
N THR A 70 7.48 11.51 -14.42
CA THR A 70 7.99 12.88 -14.34
C THR A 70 7.75 13.51 -12.96
N ALA A 71 7.46 12.70 -11.93
CA ALA A 71 7.20 13.19 -10.58
C ALA A 71 8.44 13.84 -9.96
N ALA A 72 8.21 14.82 -9.09
CA ALA A 72 9.24 15.35 -8.22
C ALA A 72 9.58 14.36 -7.10
N VAL A 73 10.79 14.47 -6.56
CA VAL A 73 11.18 13.72 -5.33
C VAL A 73 10.23 14.13 -4.19
N GLY A 74 9.66 13.13 -3.53
CA GLY A 74 8.66 13.31 -2.48
C GLY A 74 7.48 12.35 -2.63
N ALA A 75 6.48 12.53 -1.77
CA ALA A 75 5.30 11.69 -1.71
C ALA A 75 4.53 11.70 -3.04
N CYS A 76 4.03 10.54 -3.44
CA CYS A 76 3.15 10.39 -4.58
C CYS A 76 1.75 10.87 -4.16
N THR A 77 1.31 12.01 -4.70
CA THR A 77 0.04 12.66 -4.35
C THR A 77 -0.74 12.97 -5.63
N ASP A 78 -1.97 13.44 -5.52
CA ASP A 78 -2.79 13.81 -6.68
C ASP A 78 -2.13 14.93 -7.53
N LEU A 79 -1.20 15.69 -6.96
CA LEU A 79 -0.41 16.72 -7.63
C LEU A 79 1.01 16.26 -8.01
N ASN A 80 1.44 15.09 -7.54
CA ASN A 80 2.75 14.49 -7.78
C ASN A 80 2.58 13.00 -8.10
N ILE A 81 2.12 12.71 -9.32
CA ILE A 81 1.75 11.35 -9.74
C ILE A 81 3.00 10.55 -10.08
N CYS A 82 3.26 9.48 -9.32
CA CYS A 82 4.36 8.55 -9.59
C CYS A 82 3.96 7.49 -10.62
N PHE A 83 4.94 6.87 -11.27
CA PHE A 83 4.78 5.82 -12.29
C PHE A 83 3.91 6.17 -13.52
N GLY A 84 3.57 7.44 -13.75
CA GLY A 84 2.67 7.88 -14.83
C GLY A 84 3.18 7.64 -16.26
N THR A 85 4.46 7.29 -16.46
CA THR A 85 4.98 6.91 -17.79
C THR A 85 4.63 5.46 -18.14
N VAL A 86 4.45 4.60 -17.12
CA VAL A 86 4.25 3.14 -17.30
C VAL A 86 2.87 2.67 -16.86
N LEU A 87 2.15 3.48 -16.08
CA LEU A 87 0.76 3.24 -15.66
C LEU A 87 -0.13 4.36 -16.17
N THR A 88 -1.27 4.02 -16.76
CA THR A 88 -2.22 5.01 -17.33
C THR A 88 -2.68 6.06 -16.33
N ASP A 89 -3.01 5.64 -15.11
CA ASP A 89 -3.47 6.53 -14.03
C ASP A 89 -2.36 6.88 -13.02
N GLY A 90 -1.17 6.29 -13.18
CA GLY A 90 -0.08 6.42 -12.21
C GLY A 90 -0.46 5.91 -10.81
N VAL A 91 0.29 6.37 -9.81
CA VAL A 91 0.03 6.12 -8.39
C VAL A 91 -0.02 7.46 -7.64
N ALA A 92 -1.08 7.62 -6.85
CA ALA A 92 -1.35 8.77 -6.00
C ALA A 92 -1.79 8.30 -4.58
N GLY A 93 -2.13 9.24 -3.69
CA GLY A 93 -2.71 8.93 -2.38
C GLY A 93 -1.72 8.62 -1.24
N GLY A 94 -0.43 8.94 -1.38
CA GLY A 94 0.54 8.99 -0.28
C GLY A 94 1.12 7.66 0.18
N GLY A 95 0.68 6.52 -0.36
CA GLY A 95 1.24 5.20 -0.04
C GLY A 95 2.63 4.92 -0.65
N TRP A 96 3.06 5.76 -1.58
CA TRP A 96 4.35 5.68 -2.26
C TRP A 96 5.05 7.04 -2.22
N SER A 97 6.37 7.05 -2.34
CA SER A 97 7.19 8.25 -2.45
C SER A 97 8.32 8.01 -3.43
N LYS A 98 8.65 9.01 -4.24
CA LYS A 98 9.85 9.02 -5.08
C LYS A 98 11.02 9.52 -4.26
N ALA A 99 12.08 8.73 -4.14
CA ALA A 99 13.29 9.11 -3.41
C ALA A 99 14.34 9.73 -4.35
N THR A 100 14.50 9.16 -5.54
CA THR A 100 15.41 9.64 -6.59
C THR A 100 14.75 9.46 -7.97
N ALA A 101 15.46 9.74 -9.07
CA ALA A 101 14.94 9.47 -10.41
C ALA A 101 14.56 7.99 -10.63
N THR A 102 15.25 7.06 -9.98
CA THR A 102 15.07 5.61 -10.17
C THR A 102 14.64 4.87 -8.92
N THR A 103 14.63 5.52 -7.75
CA THR A 103 14.30 4.88 -6.47
C THR A 103 12.99 5.38 -5.93
N TYR A 104 12.15 4.45 -5.47
CA TYR A 104 10.83 4.68 -4.90
C TYR A 104 10.70 3.94 -3.58
N THR A 105 9.97 4.50 -2.64
CA THR A 105 9.67 3.87 -1.36
C THR A 105 8.18 3.67 -1.20
N GLN A 106 7.79 2.51 -0.71
CA GLN A 106 6.43 2.26 -0.24
C GLN A 106 6.37 2.58 1.26
N LEU A 107 5.34 3.32 1.67
CA LEU A 107 5.13 3.76 3.04
C LEU A 107 4.05 2.88 3.69
N GLY A 108 4.41 1.63 3.99
CA GLY A 108 3.55 0.64 4.64
C GLY A 108 3.92 0.41 6.12
N ASN A 109 3.78 -0.83 6.59
CA ASN A 109 4.21 -1.21 7.95
C ASN A 109 5.74 -1.16 8.09
N ASN A 110 6.44 -1.51 7.02
CA ASN A 110 7.86 -1.28 6.84
C ASN A 110 8.04 -0.40 5.60
N THR A 111 9.07 0.44 5.58
CA THR A 111 9.39 1.22 4.39
C THR A 111 10.20 0.35 3.43
N SER A 112 9.57 -0.14 2.36
CA SER A 112 10.25 -0.94 1.33
C SER A 112 10.78 -0.04 0.22
N THR A 113 12.01 -0.30 -0.23
CA THR A 113 12.66 0.51 -1.27
C THR A 113 12.79 -0.29 -2.56
N TYR A 114 12.32 0.30 -3.66
CA TYR A 114 12.37 -0.26 -5.00
C TYR A 114 13.24 0.59 -5.92
N THR A 115 14.05 -0.07 -6.74
CA THR A 115 14.92 0.60 -7.71
C THR A 115 14.60 0.14 -9.12
N HIS A 116 14.46 1.12 -10.02
CA HIS A 116 14.37 0.92 -11.46
C HIS A 116 15.77 0.91 -12.09
N THR A 117 16.11 -0.15 -12.82
CA THR A 117 17.34 -0.24 -13.58
C THR A 117 17.05 0.00 -15.06
N VAL A 118 17.36 1.20 -15.54
CA VAL A 118 17.05 1.64 -16.92
C VAL A 118 17.61 0.70 -17.99
N GLY A 119 18.81 0.12 -17.76
CA GLY A 119 19.45 -0.77 -18.73
C GLY A 119 18.78 -2.14 -18.88
N THR A 120 17.94 -2.55 -17.94
CA THR A 120 17.26 -3.87 -17.95
C THR A 120 15.74 -3.76 -17.86
N GLY A 121 15.20 -2.58 -17.54
CA GLY A 121 13.78 -2.39 -17.20
C GLY A 121 13.37 -3.04 -15.89
N ALA A 122 14.34 -3.49 -15.08
CA ALA A 122 14.05 -4.17 -13.84
C ALA A 122 13.50 -3.18 -12.80
N PHE A 123 12.43 -3.54 -12.11
CA PHE A 123 11.92 -2.82 -10.95
C PHE A 123 11.90 -3.75 -9.75
N LEU A 124 12.95 -3.68 -8.93
CA LEU A 124 13.24 -4.66 -7.87
C LEU A 124 13.30 -4.00 -6.51
N CYS A 125 12.89 -4.75 -5.49
CA CYS A 125 13.11 -4.33 -4.11
C CYS A 125 14.61 -4.41 -3.81
N THR A 126 15.19 -3.33 -3.31
CA THR A 126 16.61 -3.19 -2.99
C THR A 126 16.89 -2.96 -1.51
N ALA A 127 15.88 -2.65 -0.70
CA ALA A 127 15.98 -2.61 0.75
C ALA A 127 14.62 -2.92 1.39
N THR A 128 14.66 -3.64 2.52
CA THR A 128 13.50 -3.92 3.40
C THR A 128 12.28 -4.43 2.63
N CYS A 129 12.41 -5.61 2.02
CA CYS A 129 11.32 -6.22 1.23
C CYS A 129 10.26 -6.88 2.14
N PRO A 130 8.99 -6.90 1.71
CA PRO A 130 7.89 -7.51 2.46
C PRO A 130 7.98 -9.04 2.60
#